data_AF-I6SHN6-F1
#
_entry.id   AF-I6SHN6-F1
#
_cell.length_a   1.000
_cell.length_b   1.000
_cell.length_c   1.000
_cell.angle_alpha   90.00
_cell.angle_beta   90.00
_cell.angle_gamma   90.00
#
_symmetry.space_group_name_H-M   'P 1'
#
loop_
_entity.id
_entity.type
_entity.pdbx_description
1 polymer ?
#
loop_
_entity_poly.entity_id
_entity_poly.type
_entity_poly.pdbx_seq_one_letter_code
_entity_poly.pdbx_strand_id
1 'polypeptide(L)'
;QETEDWYKLTGMTPMGEWGSLRLRMRYLDDLIMPCEEYSPLQQLLLEPELYAVKALAELCHNDRVPLATALLRVFRHEKRETELIRILCQAEVARENETTTLFRGASLATTLMDLYMRTECSGFLQSAVSETVQRILES
;
A
#
# COMPACT_ATOMS: atom_id res chain seq x y z
N GLN A 1 15.56 -18.67 2.20
CA GLN A 1 16.01 -19.61 3.26
C GLN A 1 16.02 -18.87 4.58
N GLU A 2 15.40 -19.44 5.62
CA GLU A 2 15.37 -18.83 6.96
C GLU A 2 16.25 -19.67 7.90
N THR A 3 17.25 -19.04 8.51
CA THR A 3 18.18 -19.68 9.45
C THR A 3 18.16 -18.90 10.75
N GLU A 4 18.05 -19.62 11.87
CA GLU A 4 18.07 -19.02 13.19
C GLU A 4 19.08 -19.76 14.06
N ASP A 5 20.21 -19.11 14.34
CA ASP A 5 21.33 -19.74 15.03
C ASP A 5 22.00 -18.76 16.01
N TRP A 6 22.75 -19.32 16.97
CA TRP A 6 23.60 -18.58 17.89
C TRP A 6 24.98 -18.35 17.28
N TYR A 7 25.38 -17.09 17.15
CA TYR A 7 26.68 -16.68 16.63
C TYR A 7 27.53 -16.14 17.77
N LYS A 8 28.70 -16.75 17.99
CA LYS A 8 29.63 -16.30 19.02
C LYS A 8 30.27 -14.99 18.59
N LEU A 9 30.32 -14.03 19.51
CA LEU A 9 31.01 -12.77 19.27
C LEU A 9 32.52 -12.98 19.41
N THR A 10 33.29 -12.40 18.49
CA THR A 10 34.76 -12.37 18.56
C THR A 10 35.19 -10.90 18.63
N GLY A 11 35.64 -10.45 19.80
CA GLY A 11 36.16 -9.08 19.95
C GLY A 11 37.61 -8.94 19.50
N MET A 12 38.07 -7.69 19.34
CA MET A 12 39.45 -7.38 18.92
C MET A 12 40.49 -7.51 20.04
N THR A 13 40.07 -7.62 21.31
CA THR A 13 40.97 -7.87 22.43
C THR A 13 40.85 -9.32 22.91
N PRO A 14 41.98 -9.99 23.24
CA PRO A 14 41.98 -11.42 23.61
C PRO A 14 41.45 -11.70 25.03
N MET A 15 40.62 -10.83 25.60
CA MET A 15 40.18 -10.94 27.00
C MET A 15 38.68 -11.21 27.11
N GLY A 16 38.32 -12.44 27.49
CA GLY A 16 36.99 -12.85 27.93
C GLY A 16 36.11 -13.51 26.85
N GLU A 17 35.09 -14.26 27.31
CA GLU A 17 34.00 -14.71 26.44
C GLU A 17 33.11 -13.51 26.10
N TRP A 18 33.04 -13.14 24.83
CA TRP A 18 32.30 -11.96 24.35
C TRP A 18 30.77 -12.19 24.28
N GLY A 19 30.30 -13.36 24.70
CA GLY A 19 28.90 -13.77 24.58
C GLY A 19 28.52 -14.26 23.19
N SER A 20 27.22 -14.51 22.99
CA SER A 20 26.67 -14.96 21.71
C SER A 20 25.40 -14.19 21.37
N LEU A 21 25.17 -13.99 20.07
CA LEU A 21 24.01 -13.31 19.53
C LEU A 21 23.15 -14.33 18.79
N ARG A 22 21.85 -14.39 19.13
CA ARG A 22 20.88 -15.18 18.36
C ARG A 22 20.45 -14.34 17.17
N LEU A 23 20.83 -14.76 15.97
CA LEU A 23 20.44 -14.10 14.74
C LEU A 23 19.42 -14.96 14.01
N ARG A 24 18.31 -14.32 13.62
CA ARG A 24 17.35 -14.85 12.66
C ARG A 24 17.57 -14.14 11.34
N MET A 25 18.03 -14.87 10.33
CA MET A 25 18.34 -14.36 9.01
C MET A 25 17.40 -14.99 7.99
N ARG A 26 16.90 -14.15 7.06
CA ARG A 26 16.06 -14.60 5.95
C ARG A 26 16.67 -14.09 4.65
N TYR A 27 17.09 -15.01 3.80
CA TYR A 27 17.51 -14.70 2.43
C TYR A 27 16.33 -14.86 1.47
N LEU A 28 16.07 -13.81 0.69
CA LEU A 28 15.09 -13.73 -0.38
C LEU A 28 15.84 -13.32 -1.66
N ASP A 29 15.65 -14.07 -2.73
CA ASP A 29 16.19 -13.77 -4.05
C ASP A 29 15.01 -13.51 -4.98
N ASP A 30 14.69 -12.23 -5.17
CA ASP A 30 13.55 -11.77 -5.96
C ASP A 30 14.04 -11.16 -7.29
N LEU A 31 13.66 -11.79 -8.40
CA LEU A 31 13.96 -11.31 -9.74
C LEU A 31 12.81 -10.45 -10.28
N ILE A 32 13.09 -9.18 -10.58
CA ILE A 32 12.16 -8.31 -11.32
C ILE A 32 12.53 -8.35 -12.80
N MET A 33 11.58 -8.75 -13.65
CA MET A 33 11.78 -8.80 -15.10
C MET A 33 11.83 -7.38 -15.70
N PRO A 34 12.34 -7.21 -16.94
CA PRO A 34 12.22 -5.94 -17.65
C PRO A 34 10.76 -5.50 -17.80
N CYS A 35 10.51 -4.19 -17.87
CA CYS A 35 9.15 -3.62 -17.94
C CYS A 35 8.31 -4.18 -19.09
N GLU A 36 8.92 -4.48 -20.23
CA GLU A 36 8.25 -5.00 -21.43
C GLU A 36 7.49 -6.30 -21.17
N GLU A 37 8.01 -7.17 -20.30
CA GLU A 37 7.38 -8.45 -19.93
C GLU A 37 6.05 -8.24 -19.17
N TYR A 38 5.86 -7.06 -18.55
CA TYR A 38 4.64 -6.72 -17.82
C TYR A 38 3.62 -5.93 -18.65
N SER A 39 3.97 -5.54 -19.89
CA SER A 39 3.09 -4.76 -20.77
C SER A 39 1.70 -5.39 -20.97
N PRO A 40 1.56 -6.72 -21.20
CA PRO A 40 0.24 -7.33 -21.34
C PRO A 40 -0.62 -7.22 -20.07
N LEU A 41 -0.01 -7.38 -18.89
CA LEU A 41 -0.71 -7.23 -17.61
C LEU A 41 -1.12 -5.78 -17.39
N GLN A 42 -0.24 -4.84 -17.71
CA GLN A 42 -0.54 -3.42 -17.61
C GLN A 42 -1.72 -3.03 -18.51
N GLN A 43 -1.73 -3.50 -19.76
CA GLN A 43 -2.84 -3.27 -20.69
C GLN A 43 -4.16 -3.82 -20.16
N LEU A 44 -4.16 -5.05 -19.63
CA LEU A 44 -5.34 -5.68 -19.02
C LEU A 44 -5.89 -4.87 -17.84
N LEU A 45 -5.01 -4.32 -16.99
CA LEU A 45 -5.42 -3.49 -15.86
C LEU A 45 -6.00 -2.14 -16.32
N LEU A 46 -5.50 -1.59 -17.42
CA LEU A 46 -5.86 -0.28 -17.96
C LEU A 46 -7.05 -0.31 -18.93
N GLU A 47 -7.63 -1.49 -19.18
CA GLU A 47 -8.80 -1.64 -20.05
C GLU A 47 -9.96 -0.73 -19.61
N PRO A 48 -10.78 -0.24 -20.56
CA PRO A 48 -12.00 0.48 -20.23
C PRO A 48 -12.85 -0.30 -19.23
N GLU A 49 -13.55 0.42 -18.35
CA GLU A 49 -14.45 -0.14 -17.34
C GLU A 49 -13.79 -0.97 -16.22
N LEU A 50 -12.47 -1.19 -16.28
CA LEU A 50 -11.64 -1.74 -15.22
C LEU A 50 -12.11 -3.11 -14.70
N TYR A 51 -12.52 -4.01 -15.60
CA TYR A 51 -13.03 -5.33 -15.25
C TYR A 51 -12.05 -6.14 -14.41
N ALA A 52 -10.78 -6.19 -14.82
CA ALA A 52 -9.73 -6.90 -14.08
C ALA A 52 -9.55 -6.32 -12.67
N VAL A 53 -9.58 -5.00 -12.52
CA VAL A 53 -9.46 -4.33 -11.22
C VAL A 53 -10.66 -4.62 -10.32
N LYS A 54 -11.88 -4.61 -10.87
CA LYS A 54 -13.10 -4.96 -10.13
C LYS A 54 -13.06 -6.41 -9.65
N ALA A 55 -12.63 -7.34 -10.50
CA ALA A 55 -12.45 -8.74 -10.13
C ALA A 55 -11.40 -8.90 -9.01
N LEU A 56 -10.26 -8.20 -9.10
CA LEU A 56 -9.26 -8.19 -8.04
C LEU A 56 -9.80 -7.59 -6.73
N ALA A 57 -10.64 -6.56 -6.79
CA ALA A 57 -11.28 -5.97 -5.61
C ALA A 57 -12.18 -6.97 -4.86
N GLU A 58 -12.84 -7.85 -5.60
CA GLU A 58 -13.69 -8.91 -5.05
C GLU A 58 -12.87 -10.08 -4.50
N LEU A 59 -11.74 -10.42 -5.10
CA LEU A 59 -10.91 -11.55 -4.66
C LEU A 59 -9.98 -11.19 -3.49
N CYS A 60 -9.38 -9.99 -3.50
CA CYS A 60 -8.32 -9.59 -2.57
C CYS A 60 -8.86 -8.89 -1.32
N HIS A 61 -9.69 -9.59 -0.53
CA HIS A 61 -10.26 -9.00 0.68
C HIS A 61 -9.23 -8.80 1.82
N ASN A 62 -8.26 -9.68 1.98
CA ASN A 62 -7.27 -9.56 3.06
C ASN A 62 -6.12 -8.60 2.73
N ASP A 63 -5.80 -8.41 1.45
CA ASP A 63 -4.64 -7.65 0.97
C ASP A 63 -5.03 -6.37 0.21
N ARG A 64 -6.12 -5.71 0.63
CA ARG A 64 -6.64 -4.50 -0.02
C ARG A 64 -5.65 -3.34 -0.03
N VAL A 65 -4.88 -3.15 1.04
CA VAL A 65 -3.93 -2.03 1.15
C VAL A 65 -2.74 -2.20 0.19
N PRO A 66 -2.04 -3.37 0.15
CA PRO A 66 -1.03 -3.63 -0.88
C PRO A 66 -1.57 -3.49 -2.31
N LEU A 67 -2.76 -4.06 -2.58
CA LEU A 67 -3.40 -3.98 -3.89
C LEU A 67 -3.69 -2.53 -4.29
N ALA A 68 -4.34 -1.76 -3.41
CA ALA A 68 -4.65 -0.35 -3.65
C ALA A 68 -3.38 0.48 -3.88
N THR A 69 -2.32 0.22 -3.12
CA THR A 69 -1.03 0.90 -3.27
C THR A 69 -0.39 0.59 -4.63
N ALA A 70 -0.40 -0.68 -5.04
CA ALA A 70 0.14 -1.10 -6.33
C ALA A 70 -0.65 -0.50 -7.50
N LEU A 71 -2.00 -0.58 -7.44
CA LEU A 71 -2.88 0.01 -8.45
C LEU A 71 -2.69 1.53 -8.56
N LEU A 72 -2.66 2.26 -7.44
CA LEU A 72 -2.41 3.71 -7.47
C LEU A 72 -1.08 4.05 -8.14
N ARG A 73 -0.02 3.27 -7.89
CA ARG A 73 1.28 3.50 -8.52
C ARG A 73 1.24 3.29 -10.04
N VAL A 74 0.61 2.21 -10.49
CA VAL A 74 0.45 1.91 -11.93
C VAL A 74 -0.38 3.00 -12.61
N PHE A 75 -1.55 3.33 -12.06
CA PHE A 75 -2.43 4.32 -12.67
C PHE A 75 -1.88 5.75 -12.61
N ARG A 76 -1.11 6.09 -11.58
CA ARG A 76 -0.41 7.38 -11.49
C ARG A 76 0.67 7.51 -12.55
N HIS A 77 1.40 6.43 -12.86
CA HIS A 77 2.38 6.44 -13.96
C HIS A 77 1.70 6.78 -15.29
N GLU A 78 0.49 6.27 -15.50
CA GLU A 78 -0.35 6.51 -16.67
C GLU A 78 -1.19 7.80 -16.61
N LYS A 79 -1.12 8.57 -15.51
CA LYS A 79 -1.93 9.78 -15.26
C LYS A 79 -3.45 9.53 -15.29
N ARG A 80 -3.89 8.33 -14.89
CA ARG A 80 -5.28 7.87 -14.87
C ARG A 80 -5.79 7.52 -13.47
N GLU A 81 -5.11 7.96 -12.42
CA GLU A 81 -5.48 7.67 -11.02
C GLU A 81 -6.86 8.20 -10.63
N THR A 82 -7.26 9.36 -11.16
CA THR A 82 -8.59 9.93 -10.93
C THR A 82 -9.69 9.10 -11.60
N GLU A 83 -9.41 8.52 -12.76
CA GLU A 83 -10.32 7.63 -13.46
C GLU A 83 -10.53 6.33 -12.68
N LEU A 84 -9.45 5.73 -12.16
CA LEU A 84 -9.49 4.55 -11.29
C LEU A 84 -10.41 4.78 -10.08
N ILE A 85 -10.16 5.86 -9.34
CA ILE A 85 -10.94 6.18 -8.13
C ILE A 85 -12.40 6.45 -8.51
N ARG A 86 -12.64 7.24 -9.57
CA ARG A 86 -14.00 7.56 -10.02
C ARG A 86 -14.80 6.31 -10.38
N ILE A 87 -14.25 5.42 -11.19
CA ILE A 87 -14.95 4.21 -11.65
C ILE A 87 -15.26 3.29 -10.47
N LEU A 88 -14.32 3.08 -9.56
CA LEU A 88 -14.54 2.21 -8.39
C LEU A 88 -15.54 2.81 -7.40
N CYS A 89 -15.49 4.13 -7.17
CA CYS A 89 -16.50 4.81 -6.34
C CYS A 89 -17.89 4.74 -6.99
N GLN A 90 -18.00 4.92 -8.31
CA GLN A 90 -19.26 4.77 -9.03
C GLN A 90 -19.81 3.34 -8.94
N ALA A 91 -18.93 2.32 -9.05
CA ALA A 91 -19.32 0.92 -8.88
C ALA A 91 -19.81 0.62 -7.45
N GLU A 92 -19.19 1.22 -6.44
CA GLU A 92 -19.63 1.08 -5.05
C GLU A 92 -21.00 1.74 -4.82
N VAL A 93 -21.20 2.95 -5.33
CA VAL A 93 -22.50 3.66 -5.28
C VAL A 93 -23.59 2.85 -5.97
N ALA A 94 -23.30 2.24 -7.12
CA ALA A 94 -24.27 1.44 -7.85
C ALA A 94 -24.62 0.12 -7.14
N ARG A 95 -23.72 -0.40 -6.29
CA ARG A 95 -23.92 -1.65 -5.53
C ARG A 95 -24.65 -1.43 -4.21
N GLU A 96 -24.47 -0.26 -3.59
CA GLU A 96 -25.06 0.05 -2.30
C GLU A 96 -26.53 0.43 -2.41
N ASN A 97 -27.40 -0.25 -1.66
CA ASN A 97 -28.85 0.00 -1.68
C ASN A 97 -29.27 1.08 -0.66
N GLU A 98 -28.49 1.29 0.40
CA GLU A 98 -28.78 2.27 1.45
C GLU A 98 -27.74 3.39 1.47
N THR A 99 -28.19 4.64 1.37
CA THR A 99 -27.29 5.80 1.38
C THR A 99 -26.57 6.00 2.72
N THR A 100 -27.10 5.43 3.79
CA THR A 100 -26.55 5.51 5.15
C THR A 100 -25.33 4.61 5.34
N THR A 101 -25.14 3.56 4.52
CA THR A 101 -24.01 2.62 4.59
C THR A 101 -22.92 2.92 3.56
N LEU A 102 -23.20 3.81 2.60
CA LEU A 102 -22.30 4.19 1.53
C LEU A 102 -20.93 4.67 2.04
N PHE A 103 -19.85 4.11 1.50
CA PHE A 103 -18.45 4.41 1.84
C PHE A 103 -18.08 4.23 3.32
N ARG A 104 -18.89 3.50 4.11
CA ARG A 104 -18.56 3.18 5.52
C ARG A 104 -17.77 1.88 5.67
N GLY A 105 -17.72 1.06 4.63
CA GLY A 105 -17.01 -0.22 4.62
C GLY A 105 -15.53 -0.08 4.26
N ALA A 106 -14.72 -1.05 4.71
CA ALA A 106 -13.34 -1.24 4.25
C ALA A 106 -13.32 -1.88 2.84
N SER A 107 -13.75 -1.11 1.85
CA SER A 107 -13.74 -1.51 0.44
C SER A 107 -12.43 -1.11 -0.24
N LEU A 108 -12.20 -1.62 -1.46
CA LEU A 108 -11.07 -1.16 -2.25
C LEU A 108 -11.21 0.33 -2.62
N ALA A 109 -12.44 0.82 -2.89
CA ALA A 109 -12.66 2.21 -3.27
C ALA A 109 -12.35 3.17 -2.12
N THR A 110 -12.81 2.88 -0.89
CA THR A 110 -12.49 3.69 0.29
C THR A 110 -11.00 3.65 0.62
N THR A 111 -10.38 2.47 0.52
CA THR A 111 -8.91 2.33 0.70
C THR A 111 -8.12 3.15 -0.33
N LEU A 112 -8.53 3.13 -1.60
CA LEU A 112 -7.90 3.94 -2.67
C LEU A 112 -8.05 5.43 -2.42
N MET A 113 -9.24 5.88 -2.01
CA MET A 113 -9.49 7.27 -1.64
C MET A 113 -8.59 7.71 -0.48
N ASP A 114 -8.49 6.92 0.58
CA ASP A 114 -7.66 7.22 1.76
C ASP A 114 -6.18 7.35 1.39
N LEU A 115 -5.65 6.41 0.60
CA LEU A 115 -4.26 6.43 0.16
C LEU A 115 -3.96 7.60 -0.79
N TYR A 116 -4.90 7.90 -1.69
CA TYR A 116 -4.79 9.04 -2.60
C TYR A 116 -4.77 10.36 -1.81
N MET A 117 -5.77 10.59 -0.94
CA MET A 117 -5.85 11.81 -0.12
C MET A 117 -4.63 11.96 0.80
N ARG A 118 -4.14 10.87 1.39
CA ARG A 118 -2.92 10.90 2.20
C ARG A 118 -1.71 11.40 1.40
N THR A 119 -1.63 11.04 0.12
CA THR A 119 -0.48 11.42 -0.73
C THR A 119 -0.62 12.85 -1.25
N GLU A 120 -1.78 13.20 -1.81
CA GLU A 120 -1.98 14.48 -2.48
C GLU A 120 -2.36 15.63 -1.53
N CYS A 121 -3.08 15.32 -0.44
CA CYS A 121 -3.61 16.33 0.48
C CYS A 121 -2.75 16.52 1.74
N SER A 122 -1.56 15.92 1.81
CA SER A 122 -0.69 16.03 3.00
C SER A 122 -0.34 17.49 3.33
N GLY A 123 -0.01 18.30 2.32
CA GLY A 123 0.28 19.73 2.51
C GLY A 123 -0.95 20.52 2.98
N PHE A 124 -2.13 20.23 2.40
CA PHE A 124 -3.39 20.84 2.82
C PHE A 124 -3.70 20.54 4.29
N LEU A 125 -3.59 19.27 4.69
CA LEU A 125 -3.86 18.84 6.06
C LEU A 125 -2.90 19.50 7.06
N GLN A 126 -1.61 19.58 6.70
CA GLN A 126 -0.62 20.26 7.53
C GLN A 126 -0.97 21.74 7.70
N SER A 127 -1.26 22.47 6.62
CA SER A 127 -1.63 23.88 6.69
C SER A 127 -2.93 24.12 7.49
N ALA A 128 -3.89 23.21 7.39
CA ALA A 128 -5.20 23.37 8.05
C ALA A 128 -5.16 23.08 9.56
N VAL A 129 -4.35 22.13 10.02
CA VAL A 129 -4.46 21.56 11.37
C VAL A 129 -3.20 21.77 12.22
N SER A 130 -2.04 22.08 11.61
CA SER A 130 -0.75 22.16 12.33
C SER A 130 -0.76 23.16 13.47
N GLU A 131 -1.29 24.37 13.26
CA GLU A 131 -1.32 25.41 14.30
C GLU A 131 -2.17 24.97 15.51
N THR A 132 -3.36 24.41 15.25
CA THR A 132 -4.26 23.93 16.30
C THR A 132 -3.62 22.80 17.11
N VAL A 133 -2.97 21.85 16.45
CA VAL A 133 -2.28 20.74 17.12
C VAL A 133 -1.10 21.24 17.96
N GLN A 134 -0.30 22.17 17.44
CA GLN A 134 0.81 22.75 18.18
C GLN A 134 0.32 23.45 19.45
N ARG A 135 -0.74 24.26 19.37
CA ARG A 135 -1.32 24.93 20.54
C ARG A 135 -1.82 23.97 21.62
N ILE A 136 -2.37 22.82 21.23
CA ILE A 136 -2.80 21.78 22.18
C ILE A 136 -1.61 21.11 22.85
N LEU A 137 -0.52 20.86 22.11
CA LEU A 137 0.69 20.24 22.65
C LEU A 137 1.47 21.17 23.59
N GLU A 138 1.38 22.49 23.38
CA GLU A 138 2.00 23.52 24.22
C GLU A 138 1.19 23.89 25.46
N SER A 139 -0.06 23.39 25.58
CA SER A 139 -0.95 23.58 26.75
C SER A 139 -0.78 22.48 27.78
#